data_AF-A0A3C1BXB4-F1
#
_entry.id   AF-A0A3C1BXB4-F1
#
_cell.length_a   1.000
_cell.length_b   1.000
_cell.length_c   1.000
_cell.angle_alpha   90.00
_cell.angle_beta   90.00
_cell.angle_gamma   90.00
#
_symmetry.space_group_name_H-M   'P 1'
#
loop_
_entity.id
_entity.type
_entity.pdbx_description
1 polymer ?
#
loop_
_entity_poly.entity_id
_entity_poly.type
_entity_poly.pdbx_seq_one_letter_code
_entity_poly.pdbx_strand_id
1 'polypeptide(L)'
;GGVLSDRKSMSFPNKVMSGPYLSEQDQSDILFGIRHGVDFIAASFVSTKQDVLDIQALLDANGGSDIEIISKIENRSGVDNVKEICSACGGVMIARGDLGVEIPYVEVPAVQKKLTRMCRMLGKRVITATEMLESMIQNPRPTRAEISDVANAVYDGTSCVMLSGESAAGKYPVEAVKAMAEIAEYTEQHTDYKQRFRKTEFVGKSNLDCISHAVCSMAIDVGAKAIVVCSVSGKTARLVSRFRTPVDIIGMTTDRKIWRRLSMSWGVTPVMADQFPGMEVMFYYAKKEATRVLNLQPGDNLVLTGGPVNGQQGNTNTIRIETV
;
A
#
# COMPACT_ATOMS: atom_id res chain seq x y z
N GLY A 1 -30.79 19.32 16.74
CA GLY A 1 -30.17 18.66 17.90
C GLY A 1 -30.90 17.36 18.20
N GLY A 2 -30.31 16.49 19.01
CA GLY A 2 -30.87 15.19 19.41
C GLY A 2 -30.33 14.76 20.78
N VAL A 3 -30.57 13.51 21.16
CA VAL A 3 -30.10 12.95 22.45
C VAL A 3 -28.57 12.81 22.44
N LEU A 4 -27.91 13.34 23.47
CA LEU A 4 -26.47 13.21 23.69
C LEU A 4 -26.24 12.33 24.93
N SER A 5 -25.47 11.25 24.80
CA SER A 5 -25.09 10.38 25.93
C SER A 5 -23.69 10.73 26.44
N ASP A 6 -23.22 10.02 27.48
CA ASP A 6 -21.89 10.22 28.05
C ASP A 6 -20.76 9.82 27.08
N ARG A 7 -19.57 10.41 27.28
CA ARG A 7 -18.29 10.11 26.59
C ARG A 7 -18.38 10.09 25.06
N LYS A 8 -19.16 11.00 24.47
CA LYS A 8 -19.18 11.18 23.02
C LYS A 8 -17.91 11.86 22.51
N SER A 9 -17.47 11.43 21.33
CA SER A 9 -16.38 12.08 20.61
C SER A 9 -16.77 13.52 20.26
N MET A 10 -15.80 14.41 20.30
CA MET A 10 -15.94 15.79 19.87
C MET A 10 -15.10 15.99 18.62
N SER A 11 -15.72 16.58 17.60
CA SER A 11 -15.08 16.96 16.35
C SER A 11 -14.89 18.47 16.32
N PHE A 12 -13.76 18.93 15.78
CA PHE A 12 -13.43 20.35 15.68
C PHE A 12 -13.01 20.71 14.24
N PRO A 13 -13.98 20.77 13.31
CA PRO A 13 -13.67 21.01 11.90
C PRO A 13 -12.87 22.30 11.70
N ASN A 14 -11.87 22.24 10.82
CA ASN A 14 -10.95 23.33 10.49
C ASN A 14 -10.02 23.79 11.62
N LYS A 15 -9.88 23.00 12.70
CA LYS A 15 -8.93 23.28 13.78
C LYS A 15 -7.82 22.24 13.81
N VAL A 16 -6.58 22.69 13.76
CA VAL A 16 -5.42 21.86 14.11
C VAL A 16 -5.34 21.80 15.63
N MET A 17 -5.38 20.59 16.19
CA MET A 17 -5.24 20.41 17.63
C MET A 17 -3.82 20.76 18.09
N SER A 18 -3.71 21.47 19.20
CA SER A 18 -2.43 21.87 19.80
C SER A 18 -2.07 20.94 20.96
N GLY A 19 -0.81 20.51 21.04
CA GLY A 19 -0.28 19.69 22.13
C GLY A 19 0.55 18.51 21.62
N PRO A 20 1.00 17.63 22.53
CA PRO A 20 1.65 16.38 22.15
C PRO A 20 0.70 15.54 21.30
N TYR A 21 1.20 15.03 20.17
CA TYR A 21 0.42 14.17 19.30
C TYR A 21 0.15 12.79 19.92
N LEU A 22 1.13 12.22 20.64
CA LEU A 22 1.02 10.92 21.27
C LEU A 22 0.55 11.03 22.72
N SER A 23 -0.53 10.33 23.06
CA SER A 23 -0.92 10.10 24.44
C SER A 23 0.00 9.08 25.13
N GLU A 24 -0.07 8.98 26.46
CA GLU A 24 0.63 7.93 27.21
C GLU A 24 0.20 6.51 26.77
N GLN A 25 -1.08 6.36 26.42
CA GLN A 25 -1.62 5.10 25.91
C GLN A 25 -1.02 4.75 24.54
N ASP A 26 -0.98 5.72 23.61
CA ASP A 26 -0.39 5.49 22.28
C ASP A 26 1.08 5.08 22.38
N GLN A 27 1.84 5.72 23.27
CA GLN A 27 3.23 5.36 23.52
C GLN A 27 3.35 3.93 24.04
N SER A 28 2.52 3.54 25.02
CA SER A 28 2.49 2.18 25.56
C SER A 28 2.16 1.14 24.47
N ASP A 29 1.18 1.43 23.61
CA ASP A 29 0.74 0.54 22.53
C ASP A 29 1.80 0.41 21.43
N ILE A 30 2.51 1.50 21.09
CA ILE A 30 3.66 1.46 20.18
C ILE A 30 4.76 0.57 20.75
N LEU A 31 5.12 0.74 22.03
CA LEU A 31 6.13 -0.09 22.69
C LEU A 31 5.70 -1.57 22.74
N PHE A 32 4.41 -1.84 22.93
CA PHE A 32 3.85 -3.18 22.81
C PHE A 32 4.04 -3.74 21.39
N GLY A 33 3.70 -2.95 20.36
CA GLY A 33 3.90 -3.30 18.96
C GLY A 33 5.36 -3.65 18.63
N ILE A 34 6.33 -2.86 19.13
CA ILE A 34 7.77 -3.14 18.98
C ILE A 34 8.12 -4.51 19.55
N ARG A 35 7.70 -4.80 20.80
CA ARG A 35 7.98 -6.09 21.45
C ARG A 35 7.41 -7.28 20.69
N HIS A 36 6.29 -7.09 19.99
CA HIS A 36 5.64 -8.14 19.19
C HIS A 36 6.08 -8.16 17.72
N GLY A 37 6.97 -7.26 17.30
CA GLY A 37 7.50 -7.23 15.95
C GLY A 37 6.45 -6.95 14.87
N VAL A 38 5.50 -6.06 15.16
CA VAL A 38 4.50 -5.62 14.17
C VAL A 38 5.18 -4.96 12.97
N ASP A 39 4.62 -5.15 11.77
CA ASP A 39 5.23 -4.59 10.55
C ASP A 39 4.79 -3.14 10.27
N PHE A 40 3.61 -2.76 10.79
CA PHE A 40 2.99 -1.47 10.54
C PHE A 40 2.35 -0.89 11.81
N ILE A 41 2.34 0.45 11.91
CA ILE A 41 1.52 1.21 12.86
C ILE A 41 0.61 2.14 12.07
N ALA A 42 -0.71 2.01 12.24
CA ALA A 42 -1.68 2.93 11.67
C ALA A 42 -1.95 4.07 12.66
N ALA A 43 -1.42 5.25 12.38
CA ALA A 43 -1.44 6.42 13.25
C ALA A 43 -2.72 7.25 13.01
N SER A 44 -3.56 7.41 14.03
CA SER A 44 -4.85 8.12 13.94
C SER A 44 -4.70 9.63 13.96
N PHE A 45 -5.60 10.36 13.29
CA PHE A 45 -5.70 11.81 13.28
C PHE A 45 -4.42 12.55 12.86
N VAL A 46 -3.59 11.93 12.01
CA VAL A 46 -2.38 12.58 11.49
C VAL A 46 -2.78 13.80 10.67
N SER A 47 -2.30 14.95 11.10
CA SER A 47 -2.64 16.27 10.57
C SER A 47 -1.42 17.00 10.00
N THR A 48 -0.22 16.66 10.46
CA THR A 48 1.04 17.29 10.05
C THR A 48 2.16 16.27 9.84
N LYS A 49 3.24 16.69 9.17
CA LYS A 49 4.47 15.89 9.11
C LYS A 49 5.06 15.59 10.50
N GLN A 50 4.93 16.54 11.45
CA GLN A 50 5.53 16.41 12.78
C GLN A 50 4.94 15.23 13.56
N ASP A 51 3.63 15.01 13.46
CA ASP A 51 2.92 13.87 14.08
C ASP A 51 3.58 12.52 13.73
N VAL A 52 3.99 12.37 12.47
CA VAL A 52 4.68 11.17 11.98
C VAL A 52 6.11 11.08 12.52
N LEU A 53 6.81 12.22 12.61
CA LEU A 53 8.16 12.28 13.15
C LEU A 53 8.18 11.99 14.66
N ASP A 54 7.14 12.36 15.40
CA ASP A 54 7.02 12.06 16.83
C ASP A 54 6.90 10.55 17.06
N ILE A 55 6.12 9.83 16.24
CA ILE A 55 6.08 8.36 16.25
C ILE A 55 7.44 7.79 15.86
N GLN A 56 8.05 8.29 14.78
CA GLN A 56 9.34 7.77 14.30
C GLN A 56 10.44 7.94 15.37
N ALA A 57 10.47 9.06 16.08
CA ALA A 57 11.42 9.29 17.17
C ALA A 57 11.24 8.27 18.30
N LEU A 58 9.99 7.95 18.67
CA LEU A 58 9.70 6.91 19.67
C LEU A 58 10.15 5.53 19.18
N LEU A 59 9.88 5.19 17.92
CA LEU A 59 10.32 3.93 17.31
C LEU A 59 11.85 3.83 17.32
N ASP A 60 12.55 4.88 16.88
CA ASP A 60 14.01 4.91 16.81
C ASP A 60 14.66 4.76 18.18
N ALA A 61 14.11 5.43 19.19
CA ALA A 61 14.60 5.34 20.56
C ALA A 61 14.42 3.95 21.20
N ASN A 62 13.50 3.13 20.68
CA ASN A 62 13.10 1.85 21.28
C ASN A 62 13.37 0.62 20.38
N GLY A 63 14.17 0.77 19.33
CA GLY A 63 14.56 -0.35 18.46
C GLY A 63 13.50 -0.80 17.46
N GLY A 64 12.52 0.06 17.17
CA GLY A 64 11.43 -0.15 16.20
C GLY A 64 11.59 0.59 14.87
N SER A 65 12.78 1.09 14.54
CA SER A 65 13.03 1.95 13.37
C SER A 65 12.57 1.39 12.02
N ASP A 66 12.41 0.07 11.90
CA ASP A 66 12.03 -0.60 10.67
C ASP A 66 10.52 -0.80 10.50
N ILE A 67 9.72 -0.50 11.54
CA ILE A 67 8.26 -0.52 11.51
C ILE A 67 7.75 0.63 10.63
N GLU A 68 6.85 0.34 9.69
CA GLU A 68 6.34 1.36 8.78
C GLU A 68 5.09 2.06 9.36
N ILE A 69 5.12 3.40 9.37
CA ILE A 69 3.97 4.21 9.77
C ILE A 69 3.01 4.36 8.60
N ILE A 70 1.74 4.07 8.83
CA ILE A 70 0.60 4.37 7.94
C ILE A 70 -0.19 5.53 8.55
N SER A 71 -0.14 6.70 7.93
CA SER A 71 -0.85 7.88 8.44
C SER A 71 -2.33 7.83 8.08
N LYS A 72 -3.23 7.82 9.08
CA LYS A 72 -4.67 7.89 8.85
C LYS A 72 -5.06 9.36 8.64
N ILE A 73 -5.60 9.65 7.45
CA ILE A 73 -6.05 10.99 7.06
C ILE A 73 -7.54 11.09 7.35
N GLU A 74 -7.85 11.87 8.39
CA GLU A 74 -9.18 11.89 9.04
C GLU A 74 -9.76 13.30 9.16
N ASN A 75 -9.00 14.34 8.81
CA ASN A 75 -9.45 15.73 8.92
C ASN A 75 -8.90 16.61 7.78
N ARG A 76 -9.39 17.85 7.71
CA ARG A 76 -8.98 18.82 6.67
C ARG A 76 -7.47 19.04 6.63
N SER A 77 -6.84 19.21 7.79
CA SER A 77 -5.40 19.49 7.88
C SER A 77 -4.56 18.35 7.34
N GLY A 78 -4.91 17.10 7.65
CA GLY A 78 -4.27 15.92 7.06
C GLY A 78 -4.45 15.86 5.54
N VAL A 79 -5.63 16.25 5.02
CA VAL A 79 -5.89 16.34 3.57
C VAL A 79 -5.01 17.40 2.90
N ASP A 80 -4.84 18.56 3.52
CA ASP A 80 -4.07 19.67 2.95
C ASP A 80 -2.55 19.41 3.04
N ASN A 81 -2.10 18.76 4.12
CA ASN A 81 -0.70 18.46 4.40
C ASN A 81 -0.25 17.07 3.90
N VAL A 82 -1.10 16.32 3.21
CA VAL A 82 -0.81 14.92 2.85
C VAL A 82 0.53 14.73 2.12
N LYS A 83 0.97 15.72 1.32
CA LYS A 83 2.23 15.65 0.56
C LYS A 83 3.46 15.66 1.48
N GLU A 84 3.45 16.49 2.52
CA GLU A 84 4.53 16.53 3.50
C GLU A 84 4.47 15.32 4.45
N ILE A 85 3.27 14.88 4.85
CA ILE A 85 3.05 13.66 5.63
C ILE A 85 3.65 12.44 4.89
N CYS A 86 3.36 12.33 3.58
CA CYS A 86 3.93 11.28 2.74
C CYS A 86 5.46 11.30 2.69
N SER A 87 6.13 12.42 2.97
CA SER A 87 7.60 12.44 3.02
C SER A 87 8.16 11.67 4.23
N ALA A 88 7.36 11.48 5.28
CA ALA A 88 7.76 10.87 6.55
C ALA A 88 7.12 9.49 6.83
N CYS A 89 6.07 9.07 6.12
CA CYS A 89 5.39 7.79 6.37
C CYS A 89 5.62 6.74 5.26
N GLY A 90 5.31 5.46 5.55
CA GLY A 90 5.34 4.35 4.58
C GLY A 90 4.10 4.29 3.67
N GLY A 91 2.99 4.85 4.12
CA GLY A 91 1.72 4.88 3.42
C GLY A 91 0.67 5.74 4.11
N VAL A 92 -0.50 5.83 3.51
CA VAL A 92 -1.66 6.52 4.08
C VAL A 92 -2.87 5.60 4.12
N MET A 93 -3.74 5.84 5.09
CA MET A 93 -5.06 5.26 5.18
C MET A 93 -6.09 6.40 5.05
N ILE A 94 -7.02 6.26 4.12
CA ILE A 94 -8.13 7.20 3.93
C ILE A 94 -9.30 6.63 4.72
N ALA A 95 -9.50 7.12 5.95
CA ALA A 95 -10.56 6.68 6.85
C ALA A 95 -11.81 7.53 6.62
N ARG A 96 -12.70 7.04 5.75
CA ARG A 96 -13.81 7.81 5.18
C ARG A 96 -14.89 8.16 6.20
N GLY A 97 -15.14 7.28 7.17
CA GLY A 97 -16.07 7.52 8.27
C GLY A 97 -15.64 8.72 9.11
N ASP A 98 -14.41 8.71 9.63
CA ASP A 98 -13.85 9.83 10.41
C ASP A 98 -13.72 11.10 9.56
N LEU A 99 -13.23 10.96 8.32
CA LEU A 99 -13.10 12.08 7.40
C LEU A 99 -14.45 12.74 7.09
N GLY A 100 -15.52 11.96 6.91
CA GLY A 100 -16.87 12.46 6.64
C GLY A 100 -17.51 13.22 7.82
N VAL A 101 -16.94 13.10 9.02
CA VAL A 101 -17.31 13.92 10.19
C VAL A 101 -16.59 15.27 10.15
N GLU A 102 -15.32 15.28 9.76
CA GLU A 102 -14.44 16.47 9.82
C GLU A 102 -14.47 17.36 8.56
N ILE A 103 -14.91 16.83 7.41
CA ILE A 103 -15.12 17.59 6.18
C ILE A 103 -16.54 17.37 5.64
N PRO A 104 -17.08 18.28 4.80
CA PRO A 104 -18.37 18.05 4.16
C PRO A 104 -18.41 16.71 3.43
N TYR A 105 -19.39 15.85 3.74
CA TYR A 105 -19.47 14.49 3.18
C TYR A 105 -19.47 14.46 1.64
N VAL A 106 -19.99 15.52 1.00
CA VAL A 106 -19.99 15.67 -0.46
C VAL A 106 -18.59 15.80 -1.07
N GLU A 107 -17.59 16.21 -0.28
CA GLU A 107 -16.20 16.32 -0.72
C GLU A 107 -15.44 15.00 -0.61
N VAL A 108 -15.84 14.10 0.28
CA VAL A 108 -15.11 12.86 0.62
C VAL A 108 -14.74 12.05 -0.62
N PRO A 109 -15.65 11.79 -1.59
CA PRO A 109 -15.29 11.04 -2.80
C PRO A 109 -14.21 11.73 -3.64
N ALA A 110 -14.27 13.06 -3.78
CA ALA A 110 -13.29 13.83 -4.54
C ALA A 110 -11.92 13.85 -3.82
N VAL A 111 -11.93 14.00 -2.50
CA VAL A 111 -10.73 13.95 -1.66
C VAL A 111 -10.07 12.59 -1.75
N GLN A 112 -10.82 11.48 -1.58
CA GLN A 112 -10.28 10.13 -1.74
C GLN A 112 -9.54 9.98 -3.07
N LYS A 113 -10.19 10.34 -4.18
CA LYS A 113 -9.60 10.25 -5.53
C LYS A 113 -8.29 11.04 -5.64
N LYS A 114 -8.26 12.25 -5.09
CA LYS A 114 -7.07 13.11 -5.07
C LYS A 114 -5.94 12.47 -4.26
N LEU A 115 -6.23 12.04 -3.02
CA LEU A 115 -5.26 11.46 -2.10
C LEU A 115 -4.68 10.15 -2.65
N THR A 116 -5.54 9.25 -3.13
CA THR A 116 -5.13 7.96 -3.70
C THR A 116 -4.17 8.15 -4.87
N ARG A 117 -4.53 8.99 -5.85
CA ARG A 117 -3.65 9.25 -7.00
C ARG A 117 -2.32 9.86 -6.58
N MET A 118 -2.34 10.87 -5.72
CA MET A 118 -1.12 11.56 -5.30
C MET A 118 -0.18 10.62 -4.54
N CYS A 119 -0.69 9.90 -3.54
CA CYS A 119 0.11 8.99 -2.70
C CYS A 119 0.67 7.83 -3.53
N ARG A 120 -0.15 7.25 -4.41
CA ARG A 120 0.30 6.23 -5.38
C ARG A 120 1.46 6.76 -6.22
N MET A 121 1.35 7.95 -6.81
CA MET A 121 2.42 8.52 -7.64
C MET A 121 3.69 8.86 -6.84
N LEU A 122 3.60 9.05 -5.53
CA LEU A 122 4.75 9.15 -4.62
C LEU A 122 5.35 7.79 -4.24
N GLY A 123 4.79 6.67 -4.73
CA GLY A 123 5.20 5.31 -4.36
C GLY A 123 4.80 4.93 -2.93
N LYS A 124 3.79 5.60 -2.36
CA LYS A 124 3.24 5.31 -1.04
C LYS A 124 2.07 4.35 -1.18
N ARG A 125 1.93 3.47 -0.20
CA ARG A 125 0.76 2.61 -0.08
C ARG A 125 -0.45 3.47 0.26
N VAL A 126 -1.60 3.09 -0.25
CA VAL A 126 -2.87 3.75 0.05
C VAL A 126 -3.84 2.66 0.46
N ILE A 127 -4.45 2.83 1.62
CA ILE A 127 -5.49 1.95 2.13
C ILE A 127 -6.79 2.73 2.10
N THR A 128 -7.81 2.20 1.42
CA THR A 128 -9.17 2.74 1.52
C THR A 128 -9.88 1.99 2.66
N ALA A 129 -10.35 2.74 3.66
CA ALA A 129 -10.83 2.19 4.91
C ALA A 129 -12.22 2.70 5.29
N THR A 130 -12.86 1.96 6.22
CA THR A 130 -14.20 2.17 6.81
C THR A 130 -15.34 2.06 5.80
N GLU A 131 -16.53 1.62 6.23
CA GLU A 131 -17.77 1.59 5.43
C GLU A 131 -17.63 0.87 4.06
N MET A 132 -16.81 -0.19 4.00
CA MET A 132 -16.58 -0.90 2.73
C MET A 132 -17.72 -1.90 2.47
N LEU A 133 -17.96 -2.82 3.39
CA LEU A 133 -19.01 -3.84 3.30
C LEU A 133 -19.82 -3.91 4.62
N GLU A 134 -20.05 -2.77 5.27
CA GLU A 134 -20.64 -2.63 6.62
C GLU A 134 -21.90 -3.50 6.84
N SER A 135 -22.79 -3.59 5.84
CA SER A 135 -24.00 -4.39 5.91
C SER A 135 -23.72 -5.87 6.15
N MET A 136 -22.53 -6.35 5.80
CA MET A 136 -22.10 -7.74 5.99
C MET A 136 -21.76 -8.11 7.44
N ILE A 137 -21.73 -7.13 8.35
CA ILE A 137 -21.74 -7.42 9.79
C ILE A 137 -22.97 -8.25 10.14
N GLN A 138 -24.12 -7.95 9.53
CA GLN A 138 -25.40 -8.60 9.82
C GLN A 138 -25.92 -9.49 8.68
N ASN A 139 -25.42 -9.33 7.46
CA ASN A 139 -25.94 -9.99 6.26
C ASN A 139 -24.87 -10.82 5.54
N PRO A 140 -25.22 -11.95 4.90
CA PRO A 140 -24.25 -12.80 4.20
C PRO A 140 -23.81 -12.25 2.84
N ARG A 141 -24.39 -11.14 2.36
CA ARG A 141 -24.09 -10.53 1.06
C ARG A 141 -24.10 -9.00 1.18
N PRO A 142 -23.20 -8.29 0.48
CA PRO A 142 -23.19 -6.85 0.49
C PRO A 142 -24.29 -6.28 -0.40
N THR A 143 -24.59 -5.01 -0.17
CA THR A 143 -25.51 -4.22 -1.01
C THR A 143 -24.85 -3.85 -2.34
N ARG A 144 -25.67 -3.46 -3.33
CA ARG A 144 -25.17 -2.95 -4.61
C ARG A 144 -24.33 -1.67 -4.47
N ALA A 145 -24.67 -0.83 -3.49
CA ALA A 145 -23.94 0.40 -3.21
C ALA A 145 -22.53 0.09 -2.70
N GLU A 146 -22.40 -0.82 -1.73
CA GLU A 146 -21.11 -1.26 -1.20
C GLU A 146 -20.24 -1.93 -2.27
N ILE A 147 -20.82 -2.80 -3.11
CA ILE A 147 -20.09 -3.40 -4.23
C ILE A 147 -19.53 -2.32 -5.16
N SER A 148 -20.33 -1.32 -5.50
CA SER A 148 -19.90 -0.21 -6.36
C SER A 148 -18.82 0.63 -5.69
N ASP A 149 -18.91 0.84 -4.38
CA ASP A 149 -17.94 1.64 -3.63
C ASP A 149 -16.57 0.96 -3.53
N VAL A 150 -16.52 -0.34 -3.23
CA VAL A 150 -15.29 -1.15 -3.27
C VAL A 150 -14.67 -1.11 -4.67
N ALA A 151 -15.46 -1.33 -5.72
CA ALA A 151 -14.97 -1.28 -7.10
C ALA A 151 -14.40 0.11 -7.45
N ASN A 152 -15.04 1.19 -7.00
CA ASN A 152 -14.54 2.55 -7.21
C ASN A 152 -13.21 2.81 -6.48
N ALA A 153 -13.02 2.28 -5.27
CA ALA A 153 -11.75 2.36 -4.57
C ALA A 153 -10.60 1.68 -5.36
N VAL A 154 -10.90 0.52 -5.98
CA VAL A 154 -9.97 -0.17 -6.88
C VAL A 154 -9.70 0.65 -8.15
N TYR A 155 -10.74 1.18 -8.80
CA TYR A 155 -10.57 2.04 -9.97
C TYR A 155 -9.74 3.29 -9.68
N ASP A 156 -9.85 3.86 -8.48
CA ASP A 156 -9.06 5.01 -8.03
C ASP A 156 -7.57 4.67 -7.85
N GLY A 157 -7.24 3.38 -7.78
CA GLY A 157 -5.89 2.86 -7.68
C GLY A 157 -5.42 2.67 -6.25
N THR A 158 -6.32 2.36 -5.32
CA THR A 158 -5.95 2.00 -3.94
C THR A 158 -4.96 0.83 -3.94
N SER A 159 -4.14 0.73 -2.90
CA SER A 159 -3.19 -0.39 -2.76
C SER A 159 -3.81 -1.55 -1.97
N CYS A 160 -4.66 -1.21 -1.00
CA CYS A 160 -5.38 -2.16 -0.17
C CYS A 160 -6.79 -1.62 0.12
N VAL A 161 -7.71 -2.55 0.33
CA VAL A 161 -9.05 -2.30 0.86
C VAL A 161 -9.12 -2.92 2.26
N MET A 162 -9.82 -2.27 3.20
CA MET A 162 -9.83 -2.69 4.61
C MET A 162 -11.25 -3.03 5.08
N LEU A 163 -11.38 -4.17 5.75
CA LEU A 163 -12.57 -4.53 6.55
C LEU A 163 -12.32 -4.14 8.00
N SER A 164 -13.37 -3.65 8.67
CA SER A 164 -13.36 -3.22 10.05
C SER A 164 -14.24 -4.16 10.90
N GLY A 165 -15.49 -3.76 11.17
CA GLY A 165 -16.42 -4.56 11.97
C GLY A 165 -16.83 -5.86 11.29
N GLU A 166 -16.80 -5.88 9.95
CA GLU A 166 -17.22 -7.02 9.12
C GLU A 166 -16.43 -8.29 9.46
N SER A 167 -15.11 -8.17 9.64
CA SER A 167 -14.23 -9.29 9.97
C SER A 167 -13.96 -9.43 11.47
N ALA A 168 -14.01 -8.33 12.23
CA ALA A 168 -13.67 -8.34 13.65
C ALA A 168 -14.79 -8.87 14.56
N ALA A 169 -16.04 -8.49 14.27
CA ALA A 169 -17.19 -8.83 15.11
C ALA A 169 -18.47 -9.17 14.31
N GLY A 170 -18.35 -9.28 12.98
CA GLY A 170 -19.46 -9.60 12.09
C GLY A 170 -19.89 -11.06 12.16
N LYS A 171 -21.12 -11.33 11.71
CA LYS A 171 -21.68 -12.69 11.60
C LYS A 171 -21.10 -13.49 10.43
N TYR A 172 -20.52 -12.82 9.44
CA TYR A 172 -20.05 -13.40 8.17
C TYR A 172 -18.62 -12.96 7.81
N PRO A 173 -17.62 -13.15 8.69
CA PRO A 173 -16.28 -12.59 8.51
C PRO A 173 -15.54 -13.20 7.30
N VAL A 174 -15.74 -14.50 7.05
CA VAL A 174 -15.10 -15.20 5.92
C VAL A 174 -15.73 -14.77 4.61
N GLU A 175 -17.07 -14.65 4.57
CA GLU A 175 -17.81 -14.18 3.41
C GLU A 175 -17.50 -12.73 3.07
N ALA A 176 -17.30 -11.87 4.08
CA ALA A 176 -16.89 -10.48 3.85
C ALA A 176 -15.52 -10.40 3.15
N VAL A 177 -14.54 -11.20 3.59
CA VAL A 177 -13.22 -11.27 2.92
C VAL A 177 -13.37 -11.81 1.51
N LYS A 178 -14.15 -12.88 1.33
CA LYS A 178 -14.40 -13.48 0.01
C LYS A 178 -15.07 -12.48 -0.95
N ALA A 179 -16.12 -11.79 -0.51
CA ALA A 179 -16.80 -10.77 -1.31
C ALA A 179 -15.85 -9.62 -1.68
N MET A 180 -15.06 -9.14 -0.72
CA MET A 180 -14.05 -8.11 -0.98
C MET A 180 -13.05 -8.53 -2.08
N ALA A 181 -12.53 -9.76 -1.99
CA ALA A 181 -11.61 -10.31 -2.98
C ALA A 181 -12.27 -10.46 -4.36
N GLU A 182 -13.46 -11.06 -4.43
CA GLU A 182 -14.19 -11.25 -5.69
C GLU A 182 -14.49 -9.92 -6.40
N ILE A 183 -14.89 -8.88 -5.66
CA ILE A 183 -15.13 -7.55 -6.23
C ILE A 183 -13.84 -6.95 -6.76
N ALA A 184 -12.74 -7.04 -6.00
CA ALA A 184 -11.44 -6.51 -6.41
C ALA A 184 -10.94 -7.21 -7.68
N GLU A 185 -10.87 -8.54 -7.68
CA GLU A 185 -10.39 -9.33 -8.82
C GLU A 185 -11.23 -9.06 -10.08
N TYR A 186 -12.56 -9.06 -9.96
CA TYR A 186 -13.43 -8.77 -11.09
C TYR A 186 -13.20 -7.35 -11.63
N THR A 187 -13.04 -6.37 -10.75
CA THR A 187 -12.78 -4.98 -11.13
C THR A 187 -11.43 -4.82 -11.84
N GLU A 188 -10.40 -5.50 -11.36
CA GLU A 188 -9.05 -5.47 -11.92
C GLU A 188 -9.01 -6.12 -13.32
N GLN A 189 -9.66 -7.27 -13.51
CA GLN A 189 -9.76 -7.95 -14.81
C GLN A 189 -10.44 -7.09 -15.89
N HIS A 190 -11.35 -6.21 -15.49
CA HIS A 190 -12.09 -5.31 -16.39
C HIS A 190 -11.47 -3.91 -16.47
N THR A 191 -10.25 -3.72 -15.97
CA THR A 191 -9.51 -2.46 -16.03
C THR A 191 -8.42 -2.52 -17.10
N ASP A 192 -8.44 -1.60 -18.06
CA ASP A 192 -7.36 -1.48 -19.06
C ASP A 192 -6.10 -0.81 -18.46
N TYR A 193 -5.34 -1.60 -17.70
CA TYR A 193 -4.09 -1.17 -17.06
C TYR A 193 -3.02 -0.78 -18.07
N LYS A 194 -2.99 -1.41 -19.25
CA LYS A 194 -2.05 -1.06 -20.32
C LYS A 194 -2.30 0.36 -20.81
N GLN A 195 -3.55 0.72 -21.08
CA GLN A 195 -3.91 2.08 -21.48
C GLN A 195 -3.71 3.08 -20.35
N ARG A 196 -4.07 2.72 -19.10
CA ARG A 196 -3.84 3.59 -17.93
C ARG A 196 -2.36 3.89 -17.73
N PHE A 197 -1.48 2.89 -17.85
CA PHE A 197 -0.04 3.07 -17.79
C PHE A 197 0.44 4.06 -18.87
N ARG A 198 0.07 3.83 -20.13
CA ARG A 198 0.46 4.71 -21.27
C ARG A 198 -0.04 6.15 -21.15
N LYS A 199 -1.19 6.36 -20.48
CA LYS A 199 -1.76 7.69 -20.21
C LYS A 199 -1.23 8.35 -18.94
N THR A 200 -0.45 7.62 -18.12
CA THR A 200 0.07 8.18 -16.87
C THR A 200 1.18 9.16 -17.19
N GLU A 201 0.98 10.44 -16.86
CA GLU A 201 2.06 11.43 -16.92
C GLU A 201 3.17 11.05 -15.94
N PHE A 202 4.39 10.91 -16.47
CA PHE A 202 5.56 10.54 -15.69
C PHE A 202 6.71 11.50 -15.99
N VAL A 203 7.25 12.09 -14.92
CA VAL A 203 8.50 12.85 -14.94
C VAL A 203 9.43 12.18 -13.94
N GLY A 204 10.53 11.62 -14.44
CA GLY A 204 11.49 10.89 -13.62
C GLY A 204 12.16 11.79 -12.59
N LYS A 205 12.10 11.41 -11.32
CA LYS A 205 12.70 12.17 -10.20
C LYS A 205 14.02 11.61 -9.69
N SER A 206 14.35 10.37 -10.05
CA SER A 206 15.61 9.71 -9.69
C SER A 206 15.86 8.51 -10.60
N ASN A 207 17.08 7.96 -10.59
CA ASN A 207 17.42 6.77 -11.38
C ASN A 207 16.50 5.58 -11.08
N LEU A 208 16.23 5.32 -9.79
CA LEU A 208 15.33 4.27 -9.36
C LEU A 208 13.89 4.47 -9.89
N ASP A 209 13.47 5.74 -9.96
CA ASP A 209 12.17 6.15 -10.50
C ASP A 209 12.06 5.81 -12.00
N CYS A 210 13.08 6.18 -12.77
CA CYS A 210 13.16 5.94 -14.20
C CYS A 210 13.24 4.44 -14.51
N ILE A 211 14.04 3.69 -13.76
CA ILE A 211 14.15 2.22 -13.91
C ILE A 211 12.81 1.56 -13.61
N SER A 212 12.14 1.95 -12.52
CA SER A 212 10.84 1.37 -12.17
C SER A 212 9.80 1.59 -13.27
N HIS A 213 9.80 2.77 -13.90
CA HIS A 213 8.93 3.04 -15.05
C HIS A 213 9.34 2.22 -16.29
N ALA A 214 10.63 2.18 -16.61
CA ALA A 214 11.17 1.46 -17.77
C ALA A 214 10.89 -0.04 -17.69
N VAL A 215 10.99 -0.65 -16.50
CA VAL A 215 10.64 -2.05 -16.24
C VAL A 215 9.17 -2.32 -16.60
N CYS A 216 8.24 -1.46 -16.15
CA CYS A 216 6.82 -1.60 -16.48
C CYS A 216 6.56 -1.47 -17.98
N SER A 217 7.16 -0.46 -18.64
CA SER A 217 6.99 -0.28 -20.08
C SER A 217 7.54 -1.47 -20.86
N MET A 218 8.75 -1.90 -20.53
CA MET A 218 9.42 -3.02 -21.19
C MET A 218 8.63 -4.31 -21.03
N ALA A 219 8.10 -4.59 -19.82
CA ALA A 219 7.27 -5.76 -19.57
C ALA A 219 6.02 -5.80 -20.46
N ILE A 220 5.38 -4.65 -20.67
CA ILE A 220 4.23 -4.53 -21.58
C ILE A 220 4.65 -4.77 -23.04
N ASP A 221 5.76 -4.19 -23.46
CA ASP A 221 6.19 -4.19 -24.87
C ASP A 221 6.70 -5.56 -25.31
N VAL A 222 7.37 -6.31 -24.44
CA VAL A 222 7.85 -7.68 -24.72
C VAL A 222 6.82 -8.76 -24.43
N GLY A 223 5.61 -8.39 -23.98
CA GLY A 223 4.56 -9.33 -23.59
C GLY A 223 4.97 -10.23 -22.43
N ALA A 224 5.71 -9.70 -21.46
CA ALA A 224 6.17 -10.46 -20.30
C ALA A 224 5.00 -10.97 -19.46
N LYS A 225 5.17 -12.18 -18.90
CA LYS A 225 4.23 -12.78 -17.95
C LYS A 225 4.49 -12.37 -16.52
N ALA A 226 5.72 -11.99 -16.20
CA ALA A 226 6.05 -11.49 -14.87
C ALA A 226 7.16 -10.44 -14.89
N ILE A 227 7.11 -9.57 -13.89
CA ILE A 227 8.19 -8.69 -13.48
C ILE A 227 8.78 -9.25 -12.19
N VAL A 228 10.06 -9.56 -12.16
CA VAL A 228 10.74 -10.10 -10.98
C VAL A 228 11.66 -9.03 -10.41
N VAL A 229 11.33 -8.54 -9.21
CA VAL A 229 12.04 -7.46 -8.54
C VAL A 229 12.83 -8.01 -7.36
N CYS A 230 14.15 -8.04 -7.48
CA CYS A 230 15.05 -8.39 -6.38
C CYS A 230 15.34 -7.14 -5.54
N SER A 231 14.84 -7.07 -4.30
CA SER A 231 14.93 -5.86 -3.47
C SER A 231 15.13 -6.17 -2.00
N VAL A 232 16.26 -5.70 -1.44
CA VAL A 232 16.56 -5.84 -0.01
C VAL A 232 15.54 -5.09 0.86
N SER A 233 15.23 -3.83 0.53
CA SER A 233 14.30 -2.99 1.31
C SER A 233 12.87 -2.95 0.77
N GLY A 234 12.57 -3.69 -0.30
CA GLY A 234 11.25 -3.68 -0.97
C GLY A 234 10.89 -2.37 -1.68
N LYS A 235 11.72 -1.32 -1.59
CA LYS A 235 11.47 0.00 -2.20
C LYS A 235 11.29 -0.09 -3.72
N THR A 236 12.10 -0.90 -4.40
CA THR A 236 12.02 -1.08 -5.85
C THR A 236 10.69 -1.72 -6.24
N ALA A 237 10.28 -2.79 -5.54
CA ALA A 237 9.02 -3.49 -5.83
C ALA A 237 7.82 -2.56 -5.67
N ARG A 238 7.82 -1.71 -4.63
CA ARG A 238 6.78 -0.68 -4.44
C ARG A 238 6.76 0.37 -5.55
N LEU A 239 7.92 0.83 -6.01
CA LEU A 239 8.01 1.85 -7.06
C LEU A 239 7.58 1.29 -8.42
N VAL A 240 7.84 0.02 -8.70
CA VAL A 240 7.28 -0.70 -9.86
C VAL A 240 5.76 -0.82 -9.72
N SER A 241 5.28 -1.33 -8.57
CA SER A 241 3.86 -1.53 -8.26
C SER A 241 3.01 -0.27 -8.45
N ARG A 242 3.54 0.92 -8.12
CA ARG A 242 2.79 2.18 -8.19
C ARG A 242 2.25 2.50 -9.58
N PHE A 243 2.93 2.02 -10.62
CA PHE A 243 2.56 2.28 -12.01
C PHE A 243 1.39 1.43 -12.49
N ARG A 244 0.97 0.42 -11.71
CA ARG A 244 -0.19 -0.45 -12.02
C ARG A 244 -0.07 -1.09 -13.41
N THR A 245 1.08 -1.71 -13.66
CA THR A 245 1.32 -2.46 -14.90
C THR A 245 0.41 -3.70 -14.96
N PRO A 246 -0.08 -4.13 -16.15
CA PRO A 246 -0.93 -5.31 -16.30
C PRO A 246 -0.19 -6.66 -16.16
N VAL A 247 1.01 -6.66 -15.57
CA VAL A 247 1.89 -7.82 -15.49
C VAL A 247 2.15 -8.14 -14.01
N ASP A 248 2.07 -9.41 -13.64
CA ASP A 248 2.29 -9.86 -12.26
C ASP A 248 3.68 -9.46 -11.77
N ILE A 249 3.76 -8.99 -10.51
CA ILE A 249 5.02 -8.56 -9.91
C ILE A 249 5.42 -9.56 -8.82
N ILE A 250 6.60 -10.14 -8.93
CA ILE A 250 7.21 -10.92 -7.86
C ILE A 250 8.23 -10.05 -7.13
N GLY A 251 8.02 -9.82 -5.84
CA GLY A 251 8.95 -9.09 -4.98
C GLY A 251 9.84 -10.05 -4.19
N MET A 252 11.08 -10.25 -4.63
CA MET A 252 12.04 -11.12 -3.96
C MET A 252 12.86 -10.37 -2.92
N THR A 253 12.94 -10.93 -1.71
CA THR A 253 13.71 -10.36 -0.60
C THR A 253 14.29 -11.45 0.30
N THR A 254 15.42 -11.16 0.95
CA THR A 254 16.04 -12.02 1.95
C THR A 254 15.55 -11.74 3.37
N ASP A 255 14.77 -10.67 3.57
CA ASP A 255 14.28 -10.25 4.89
C ASP A 255 12.78 -10.56 5.04
N ARG A 256 12.45 -11.37 6.05
CA ARG A 256 11.07 -11.78 6.36
C ARG A 256 10.17 -10.59 6.74
N LYS A 257 10.71 -9.53 7.35
CA LYS A 257 9.95 -8.31 7.66
C LYS A 257 9.58 -7.57 6.38
N ILE A 258 10.49 -7.51 5.41
CA ILE A 258 10.23 -6.91 4.10
C ILE A 258 9.22 -7.75 3.32
N TRP A 259 9.34 -9.08 3.39
CA TRP A 259 8.39 -10.00 2.77
C TRP A 259 6.95 -9.74 3.23
N ARG A 260 6.71 -9.59 4.55
CA ARG A 260 5.39 -9.23 5.09
C ARG A 260 4.93 -7.84 4.66
N ARG A 261 5.82 -6.85 4.67
CA ARG A 261 5.49 -5.48 4.25
C ARG A 261 5.15 -5.38 2.77
N LEU A 262 5.72 -6.24 1.93
CA LEU A 262 5.43 -6.28 0.50
C LEU A 262 4.01 -6.77 0.22
N SER A 263 3.39 -7.57 1.11
CA SER A 263 2.00 -8.03 0.97
C SER A 263 0.97 -6.89 0.91
N MET A 264 1.29 -5.70 1.41
CA MET A 264 0.44 -4.50 1.27
C MET A 264 0.78 -3.64 0.04
N SER A 265 1.62 -4.14 -0.87
CA SER A 265 1.94 -3.47 -2.14
C SER A 265 1.10 -4.07 -3.25
N TRP A 266 0.34 -3.23 -3.96
CA TRP A 266 -0.57 -3.68 -5.02
C TRP A 266 0.13 -4.54 -6.07
N GLY A 267 -0.46 -5.68 -6.43
CA GLY A 267 0.04 -6.57 -7.48
C GLY A 267 1.37 -7.24 -7.19
N VAL A 268 1.92 -7.11 -5.98
CA VAL A 268 3.20 -7.74 -5.59
C VAL A 268 2.93 -9.04 -4.84
N THR A 269 3.40 -10.15 -5.40
CA THR A 269 3.53 -11.43 -4.70
C THR A 269 4.92 -11.51 -4.07
N PRO A 270 5.06 -11.45 -2.74
CA PRO A 270 6.36 -11.50 -2.09
C PRO A 270 6.90 -12.93 -2.04
N VAL A 271 8.19 -13.11 -2.34
CA VAL A 271 8.89 -14.39 -2.34
C VAL A 271 10.17 -14.26 -1.52
N MET A 272 10.41 -15.22 -0.62
CA MET A 272 11.67 -15.29 0.11
C MET A 272 12.78 -15.77 -0.81
N ALA A 273 13.91 -15.05 -0.79
CA ALA A 273 15.11 -15.36 -1.53
C ALA A 273 16.24 -15.74 -0.58
N ASP A 274 17.16 -16.55 -1.06
CA ASP A 274 18.44 -16.80 -0.40
C ASP A 274 19.43 -15.66 -0.67
N GLN A 275 20.53 -15.64 0.08
CA GLN A 275 21.66 -14.76 -0.23
C GLN A 275 22.49 -15.36 -1.37
N PHE A 276 22.76 -14.55 -2.39
CA PHE A 276 23.51 -14.97 -3.56
C PHE A 276 24.85 -14.23 -3.66
N PRO A 277 25.91 -14.87 -4.19
CA PRO A 277 27.24 -14.26 -4.27
C PRO A 277 27.36 -13.20 -5.37
N GLY A 278 26.38 -13.10 -6.27
CA GLY A 278 26.43 -12.18 -7.40
C GLY A 278 25.11 -12.07 -8.15
N MET A 279 25.02 -11.04 -8.98
CA MET A 279 23.79 -10.68 -9.70
C MET A 279 23.34 -11.75 -10.69
N GLU A 280 24.27 -12.39 -11.41
CA GLU A 280 23.96 -13.47 -12.36
C GLU A 280 23.27 -14.66 -11.68
N VAL A 281 23.81 -15.10 -10.53
CA VAL A 281 23.24 -16.19 -9.74
C VAL A 281 21.87 -15.78 -9.19
N MET A 282 21.75 -14.56 -8.67
CA MET A 282 20.49 -14.02 -8.19
C MET A 282 19.41 -14.03 -9.28
N PHE A 283 19.71 -13.57 -10.49
CA PHE A 283 18.73 -13.56 -11.59
C PHE A 283 18.39 -14.97 -12.11
N TYR A 284 19.35 -15.89 -12.11
CA TYR A 284 19.08 -17.30 -12.41
C TYR A 284 18.03 -17.89 -11.45
N TYR A 285 18.22 -17.71 -10.14
CA TYR A 285 17.25 -18.19 -9.15
C TYR A 285 15.95 -17.41 -9.19
N ALA A 286 15.99 -16.11 -9.46
CA ALA A 286 14.80 -15.28 -9.59
C ALA A 286 13.89 -15.74 -10.73
N LYS A 287 14.48 -16.08 -11.88
CA LYS A 287 13.78 -16.72 -13.01
C LYS A 287 13.14 -18.04 -12.56
N LYS A 288 13.92 -18.92 -11.93
CA LYS A 288 13.46 -20.24 -11.48
C LYS A 288 12.27 -20.16 -10.51
N GLU A 289 12.36 -19.27 -9.52
CA GLU A 289 11.26 -19.06 -8.56
C GLU A 289 10.04 -18.45 -9.24
N ALA A 290 10.23 -17.49 -10.16
CA ALA A 290 9.12 -16.93 -10.91
C ALA A 290 8.38 -17.97 -11.75
N THR A 291 9.12 -18.84 -12.45
CA THR A 291 8.54 -19.97 -13.20
C THR A 291 7.72 -20.87 -12.29
N ARG A 292 8.21 -21.18 -11.09
CA ARG A 292 7.50 -22.03 -10.13
C ARG A 292 6.25 -21.36 -9.55
N VAL A 293 6.35 -20.11 -9.13
CA VAL A 293 5.28 -19.39 -8.42
C VAL A 293 4.11 -19.07 -9.36
N LEU A 294 4.40 -18.67 -10.60
CA LEU A 294 3.38 -18.28 -11.58
C LEU A 294 3.09 -19.38 -12.61
N ASN A 295 3.67 -20.57 -12.45
CA ASN A 295 3.53 -21.70 -13.36
C ASN A 295 3.81 -21.31 -14.84
N LEU A 296 4.91 -20.59 -15.05
CA LEU A 296 5.29 -20.08 -16.38
C LEU A 296 5.74 -21.22 -17.29
N GLN A 297 5.48 -21.08 -18.58
CA GLN A 297 5.75 -22.08 -19.60
C GLN A 297 6.99 -21.70 -20.43
N PRO A 298 7.69 -22.68 -21.04
CA PRO A 298 8.77 -22.39 -21.98
C PRO A 298 8.32 -21.40 -23.07
N GLY A 299 9.12 -20.36 -23.30
CA GLY A 299 8.76 -19.28 -24.23
C GLY A 299 8.07 -18.07 -23.59
N ASP A 300 7.64 -18.14 -22.33
CA ASP A 300 7.15 -16.97 -21.60
C ASP A 300 8.29 -16.00 -21.30
N ASN A 301 8.06 -14.70 -21.55
CA ASN A 301 9.02 -13.64 -21.27
C ASN A 301 8.90 -13.14 -19.83
N LEU A 302 10.04 -12.74 -19.28
CA LEU A 302 10.21 -12.20 -17.94
C LEU A 302 11.03 -10.92 -18.01
N VAL A 303 10.68 -9.92 -17.19
CA VAL A 303 11.54 -8.76 -16.95
C VAL A 303 12.05 -8.80 -15.52
N LEU A 304 13.36 -8.95 -15.37
CA LEU A 304 14.02 -8.94 -14.07
C LEU A 304 14.64 -7.57 -13.81
N THR A 305 14.55 -7.12 -12.55
CA THR A 305 15.23 -5.90 -12.12
C THR A 305 15.81 -6.05 -10.71
N GLY A 306 16.95 -5.41 -10.49
CA GLY A 306 17.72 -5.50 -9.27
C GLY A 306 18.91 -4.55 -9.26
N GLY A 307 19.72 -4.65 -8.22
CA GLY A 307 20.99 -3.93 -8.10
C GLY A 307 22.12 -4.89 -7.68
N PRO A 308 23.37 -4.41 -7.63
CA PRO A 308 24.51 -5.20 -7.20
C PRO A 308 24.27 -5.85 -5.83
N VAL A 309 24.68 -7.11 -5.67
CA VAL A 309 24.56 -7.87 -4.41
C VAL A 309 25.71 -7.49 -3.47
N ASN A 310 25.68 -6.25 -2.98
CA ASN A 310 26.69 -5.67 -2.10
C ASN A 310 26.12 -5.23 -0.73
N GLY A 311 24.90 -5.66 -0.42
CA GLY A 311 24.19 -5.31 0.82
C GLY A 311 23.69 -3.87 0.91
N GLN A 312 23.96 -3.02 -0.09
CA GLN A 312 23.51 -1.62 -0.10
C GLN A 312 22.07 -1.51 -0.62
N GLN A 313 21.32 -0.58 -0.05
CA GLN A 313 19.94 -0.29 -0.46
C GLN A 313 19.90 0.81 -1.52
N GLY A 314 18.84 0.83 -2.33
CA GLY A 314 18.57 1.94 -3.27
C GLY A 314 19.45 1.98 -4.52
N ASN A 315 20.19 0.91 -4.79
CA ASN A 315 21.16 0.79 -5.88
C ASN A 315 20.62 0.02 -7.11
N THR A 316 19.30 -0.20 -7.23
CA THR A 316 18.72 -0.86 -8.42
C THR A 316 19.10 -0.08 -9.67
N ASN A 317 19.81 -0.75 -10.58
CA ASN A 317 20.37 -0.14 -11.78
C ASN A 317 20.29 -1.05 -13.02
N THR A 318 19.74 -2.27 -12.89
CA THR A 318 19.70 -3.27 -13.97
C THR A 318 18.28 -3.63 -14.34
N ILE A 319 18.07 -3.81 -15.65
CA ILE A 319 16.89 -4.42 -16.24
C ILE A 319 17.37 -5.52 -17.18
N ARG A 320 16.78 -6.71 -17.08
CA ARG A 320 17.12 -7.86 -17.92
C ARG A 320 15.85 -8.51 -18.43
N ILE A 321 15.79 -8.77 -19.74
CA ILE A 321 14.73 -9.58 -20.34
C ILE A 321 15.26 -11.01 -20.44
N GLU A 322 14.45 -11.96 -20.01
CA GLU A 322 14.73 -13.39 -20.11
C GLU A 322 13.50 -14.10 -20.66
N THR A 323 13.72 -15.25 -21.27
CA THR A 323 12.65 -16.18 -21.67
C THR A 323 12.81 -17.47 -20.87
N VAL A 324 11.71 -18.04 -20.37
CA VAL A 324 11.70 -19.32 -19.62
C VAL A 324 12.37 -20.42 -20.39
#